data_AF-A0A942S1A3-F1
#
_entry.id   AF-A0A942S1A3-F1
#
_cell.length_a   1.000
_cell.length_b   1.000
_cell.length_c   1.000
_cell.angle_alpha   90.00
_cell.angle_beta   90.00
_cell.angle_gamma   90.00
#
_symmetry.space_group_name_H-M   'P 1'
#
loop_
_entity.id
_entity.type
_entity.pdbx_description
1 polymer ?
#
loop_
_entity_poly.entity_id
_entity_poly.type
_entity_poly.pdbx_seq_one_letter_code
_entity_poly.pdbx_strand_id
1 'polypeptide(L)'
;MATIKKFEDLEIWQLARQIENEIFQISNEGLLSKDYSLKDQLNRSAGSIMDNIAEGFGRGGRNEFIQFLSIAKASANELQSQITRSLDRHYISSEKFDNINSTVKLIINKIGALMKHLNEAEFKGQKFLNRTTIKQDNPKPQTPNSLFNTKKAATPLGAYPHARRVGNLLFLSGIGSRSAKDNSIPGLELDENGNIVKYDIAAETHQVMANVKAVLEASGSSWDKIVDVTVFLTNMKNDFPIYNKIYAEYFTNVQACRTTVEVKSLPTPIAIELKVIATID
;
A
#
# COMPACT_ATOMS: atom_id res chain seq x y z
N MET A 1 -20.18 14.37 23.82
CA MET A 1 -19.82 14.95 22.51
C MET A 1 -20.91 14.60 21.52
N ALA A 2 -21.35 15.57 20.71
CA ALA A 2 -22.36 15.32 19.69
C ALA A 2 -21.88 14.24 18.71
N THR A 3 -22.76 13.32 18.33
CA THR A 3 -22.45 12.31 17.32
C THR A 3 -22.40 12.98 15.96
N ILE A 4 -21.19 13.14 15.40
CA ILE A 4 -20.98 13.60 14.02
C ILE A 4 -21.55 12.54 13.07
N LYS A 5 -22.59 12.90 12.30
CA LYS A 5 -23.23 12.00 11.34
C LYS A 5 -22.94 12.37 9.89
N LYS A 6 -22.71 13.66 9.65
CA LYS A 6 -22.42 14.23 8.34
C LYS A 6 -21.26 15.23 8.44
N PHE A 7 -20.60 15.52 7.33
CA PHE A 7 -19.42 16.39 7.35
C PHE A 7 -19.76 17.82 7.77
N GLU A 8 -21.01 18.26 7.56
CA GLU A 8 -21.50 19.58 7.96
C GLU A 8 -21.58 19.76 9.49
N ASP A 9 -21.55 18.66 10.24
CA ASP A 9 -21.46 18.70 11.71
C ASP A 9 -20.04 19.03 12.19
N LEU A 10 -19.03 18.95 11.31
CA LEU A 10 -17.64 19.23 11.63
C LEU A 10 -17.42 20.75 11.70
N GLU A 11 -17.00 21.23 12.87
CA GLU A 11 -16.63 22.64 13.07
C GLU A 11 -15.56 23.10 12.08
N ILE A 12 -14.59 22.24 11.74
CA ILE A 12 -13.56 22.53 10.72
C ILE A 12 -14.15 22.79 9.33
N TRP A 13 -15.24 22.09 8.98
CA TRP A 13 -15.93 22.29 7.71
C TRP A 13 -16.75 23.58 7.74
N GLN A 14 -17.43 23.86 8.86
CA GLN A 14 -18.19 25.10 9.05
C GLN A 14 -17.29 26.34 8.96
N LEU A 15 -16.12 26.30 9.59
CA LEU A 15 -15.11 27.35 9.50
C LEU A 15 -14.53 27.47 8.07
N ALA A 16 -14.27 26.36 7.39
CA ALA A 16 -13.82 26.37 6.00
C ALA A 16 -14.86 27.01 5.06
N ARG A 17 -16.15 26.70 5.26
CA ARG A 17 -17.24 27.35 4.52
C ARG A 17 -17.32 28.85 4.83
N GLN A 18 -17.11 29.27 6.07
CA GLN A 18 -17.06 30.69 6.42
C GLN A 18 -15.92 31.39 5.68
N ILE A 19 -14.72 30.79 5.67
CA ILE A 19 -13.55 31.41 5.03
C ILE A 19 -13.70 31.47 3.52
N GLU A 20 -14.27 30.46 2.89
CA GLU A 20 -14.57 30.47 1.45
C GLU A 20 -15.47 31.65 1.08
N ASN A 21 -16.55 31.89 1.84
CA ASN A 21 -17.44 33.02 1.59
C ASN A 21 -16.73 34.36 1.78
N GLU A 22 -15.93 34.51 2.83
CA GLU A 22 -15.17 35.73 3.09
C GLU A 22 -14.15 36.02 1.98
N ILE A 23 -13.42 35.00 1.56
CA ILE A 23 -12.48 35.07 0.43
C ILE A 23 -13.20 35.44 -0.87
N PHE A 24 -14.34 34.82 -1.14
CA PHE A 24 -15.13 35.15 -2.32
C PHE A 24 -15.52 36.64 -2.32
N GLN A 25 -16.02 37.17 -1.20
CA GLN A 25 -16.38 38.60 -1.11
C GLN A 25 -15.18 39.50 -1.36
N ILE A 26 -14.08 39.33 -0.62
CA ILE A 26 -12.90 40.21 -0.80
C ILE A 26 -12.30 40.10 -2.19
N SER A 27 -12.37 38.93 -2.83
CA SER A 27 -11.81 38.70 -4.16
C SER A 27 -12.61 39.38 -5.28
N ASN A 28 -13.82 39.86 -4.98
CA ASN A 28 -14.66 40.62 -5.90
C ASN A 28 -14.68 42.13 -5.57
N GLU A 29 -13.86 42.58 -4.61
CA GLU A 29 -13.79 43.98 -4.18
C GLU A 29 -12.48 44.66 -4.61
N GLY A 30 -12.53 45.98 -4.75
CA GLY A 30 -11.34 46.83 -4.85
C GLY A 30 -10.35 46.45 -5.96
N LEU A 31 -9.06 46.60 -5.66
CA LEU A 31 -7.97 46.26 -6.60
C LEU A 31 -7.79 44.75 -6.76
N LEU A 32 -8.14 43.95 -5.74
CA LEU A 32 -8.05 42.49 -5.80
C LEU A 32 -8.91 41.92 -6.93
N SER A 33 -10.10 42.50 -7.16
CA SER A 33 -11.00 42.09 -8.24
C SER A 33 -10.38 42.16 -9.64
N LYS A 34 -9.31 42.95 -9.81
CA LYS A 34 -8.59 43.13 -11.08
C LYS A 34 -7.36 42.24 -11.23
N ASP A 35 -6.86 41.64 -10.14
CA ASP A 35 -5.79 40.64 -10.19
C ASP A 35 -6.39 39.24 -10.32
N TYR A 36 -6.75 38.88 -11.54
CA TYR A 36 -7.41 37.61 -11.85
C TYR A 36 -6.61 36.38 -11.38
N SER A 37 -5.28 36.45 -11.42
CA SER A 37 -4.43 35.33 -11.01
C SER A 37 -4.49 35.14 -9.50
N LEU A 38 -4.33 36.20 -8.71
CA LEU A 38 -4.37 36.10 -7.25
C LEU A 38 -5.79 35.78 -6.75
N LYS A 39 -6.80 36.39 -7.38
CA LYS A 39 -8.21 36.07 -7.16
C LYS A 39 -8.50 34.58 -7.34
N ASP A 40 -8.07 33.99 -8.45
CA ASP A 40 -8.30 32.57 -8.73
C ASP A 40 -7.59 31.68 -7.68
N GLN A 41 -6.33 31.98 -7.36
CA GLN A 41 -5.56 31.24 -6.35
C GLN A 41 -6.20 31.29 -4.96
N LEU A 42 -6.72 32.45 -4.54
CA LEU A 42 -7.43 32.61 -3.28
C LEU A 42 -8.69 31.75 -3.24
N ASN A 43 -9.55 31.87 -4.26
CA ASN A 43 -10.81 31.11 -4.29
C ASN A 43 -10.55 29.59 -4.34
N ARG A 44 -9.58 29.15 -5.15
CA ARG A 44 -9.21 27.74 -5.25
C ARG A 44 -8.67 27.17 -3.94
N SER A 45 -7.75 27.89 -3.29
CA SER A 45 -7.17 27.41 -2.03
C SER A 45 -8.20 27.39 -0.91
N ALA A 46 -9.11 28.37 -0.84
CA ALA A 46 -10.19 28.41 0.14
C ALA A 46 -11.21 27.28 -0.07
N GLY A 47 -11.74 27.11 -1.29
CA GLY A 47 -12.70 26.04 -1.61
C GLY A 47 -12.12 24.64 -1.37
N SER A 48 -10.84 24.43 -1.73
CA SER A 48 -10.14 23.15 -1.55
C SER A 48 -10.11 22.67 -0.08
N ILE A 49 -10.09 23.58 0.90
CA ILE A 49 -10.13 23.19 2.33
C ILE A 49 -11.46 22.49 2.63
N MET A 50 -12.58 23.11 2.23
CA MET A 50 -13.92 22.61 2.46
C MET A 50 -14.16 21.29 1.72
N ASP A 51 -13.77 21.23 0.44
CA ASP A 51 -13.96 20.08 -0.44
C ASP A 51 -13.21 18.85 0.09
N ASN A 52 -11.93 19.01 0.47
CA ASN A 52 -11.16 17.89 0.99
C ASN A 52 -11.68 17.37 2.33
N ILE A 53 -12.21 18.24 3.21
CA ILE A 53 -12.84 17.79 4.46
C ILE A 53 -14.07 16.93 4.15
N ALA A 54 -14.93 17.38 3.25
CA ALA A 54 -16.14 16.65 2.86
C ALA A 54 -15.81 15.33 2.16
N GLU A 55 -14.88 15.35 1.20
CA GLU A 55 -14.47 14.17 0.46
C GLU A 55 -13.83 13.12 1.39
N GLY A 56 -12.92 13.55 2.26
CA GLY A 56 -12.28 12.68 3.24
C GLY A 56 -13.28 12.01 4.18
N PHE A 57 -14.26 12.77 4.67
CA PHE A 57 -15.31 12.25 5.53
C PHE A 57 -16.17 11.21 4.79
N GLY A 58 -16.59 11.52 3.56
CA GLY A 58 -17.43 10.67 2.71
C GLY A 58 -16.81 9.31 2.37
N ARG A 59 -15.48 9.19 2.41
CA ARG A 59 -14.78 7.90 2.20
C ARG A 59 -15.05 6.89 3.32
N GLY A 60 -15.47 7.32 4.51
CA GLY A 60 -15.90 6.47 5.60
C GLY A 60 -14.79 5.65 6.28
N GLY A 61 -13.52 5.90 5.94
CA GLY A 61 -12.35 5.23 6.50
C GLY A 61 -11.43 6.22 7.21
N ARG A 62 -10.96 5.86 8.41
CA ARG A 62 -10.14 6.71 9.27
C ARG A 62 -8.85 7.18 8.60
N ASN A 63 -8.10 6.27 7.97
CA ASN A 63 -6.81 6.59 7.36
C ASN A 63 -6.96 7.47 6.11
N GLU A 64 -7.99 7.25 5.30
CA GLU A 64 -8.29 8.15 4.17
C GLU A 64 -8.72 9.51 4.69
N PHE A 65 -9.57 9.56 5.72
CA PHE A 65 -10.00 10.85 6.25
C PHE A 65 -8.79 11.66 6.75
N ILE A 66 -7.84 11.04 7.44
CA ILE A 66 -6.57 11.68 7.83
C ILE A 66 -5.79 12.19 6.61
N GLN A 67 -5.69 11.41 5.54
CA GLN A 67 -5.00 11.84 4.32
C GLN A 67 -5.64 13.10 3.72
N PHE A 68 -6.96 13.14 3.62
CA PHE A 68 -7.70 14.28 3.10
C PHE A 68 -7.62 15.50 4.02
N LEU A 69 -7.65 15.31 5.34
CA LEU A 69 -7.39 16.37 6.31
C LEU A 69 -5.98 16.95 6.16
N SER A 70 -4.98 16.13 5.83
CA SER A 70 -3.63 16.61 5.52
C SER A 70 -3.61 17.52 4.29
N ILE A 71 -4.38 17.18 3.25
CA ILE A 71 -4.51 18.01 2.03
C ILE A 71 -5.24 19.32 2.36
N ALA A 72 -6.36 19.26 3.09
CA ALA A 72 -7.10 20.44 3.54
C ALA A 72 -6.20 21.40 4.36
N LYS A 73 -5.37 20.85 5.25
CA LYS A 73 -4.39 21.65 6.01
C LYS A 73 -3.35 22.31 5.11
N ALA A 74 -2.89 21.62 4.06
CA ALA A 74 -1.96 22.20 3.09
C ALA A 74 -2.62 23.35 2.30
N SER A 75 -3.87 23.19 1.86
CA SER A 75 -4.64 24.27 1.22
C SER A 75 -4.86 25.47 2.13
N ALA A 76 -5.06 25.25 3.44
CA ALA A 76 -5.15 26.34 4.41
C ALA A 76 -3.83 27.12 4.57
N ASN A 77 -2.68 26.44 4.55
CA ASN A 77 -1.37 27.10 4.54
C ASN A 77 -1.14 27.89 3.24
N GLU A 78 -1.59 27.36 2.09
CA GLU A 78 -1.54 28.07 0.83
C GLU A 78 -2.39 29.35 0.87
N LEU A 79 -3.64 29.26 1.35
CA LEU A 79 -4.51 30.41 1.52
C LEU A 79 -3.88 31.47 2.43
N GLN A 80 -3.23 31.07 3.52
CA GLN A 80 -2.49 31.97 4.39
C GLN A 80 -1.36 32.71 3.63
N SER A 81 -0.63 32.03 2.74
CA SER A 81 0.40 32.69 1.92
C SER A 81 -0.21 33.69 0.93
N GLN A 82 -1.35 33.34 0.32
CA GLN A 82 -2.04 34.18 -0.65
C GLN A 82 -2.68 35.43 -0.02
N ILE A 83 -3.22 35.31 1.19
CA ILE A 83 -3.79 36.47 1.89
C ILE A 83 -2.71 37.42 2.39
N THR A 84 -1.54 36.91 2.79
CA THR A 84 -0.34 37.76 3.08
C THR A 84 0.07 38.54 1.85
N ARG A 85 0.13 37.88 0.68
CA ARG A 85 0.43 38.57 -0.59
C ARG A 85 -0.59 39.66 -0.93
N SER A 86 -1.86 39.44 -0.58
CA SER A 86 -2.92 40.43 -0.76
C SER A 86 -2.72 41.66 0.15
N LEU A 87 -2.23 41.45 1.38
CA LEU A 87 -1.86 42.55 2.29
C LEU A 87 -0.63 43.32 1.76
N ASP A 88 0.43 42.62 1.36
CA ASP A 88 1.68 43.23 0.87
C ASP A 88 1.46 44.09 -0.37
N ARG A 89 0.48 43.72 -1.21
CA ARG A 89 0.07 44.49 -2.40
C ARG A 89 -0.97 45.57 -2.10
N HIS A 90 -1.32 45.77 -0.83
CA HIS A 90 -2.34 46.71 -0.36
C HIS A 90 -3.72 46.46 -1.00
N TYR A 91 -4.04 45.22 -1.34
CA TYR A 91 -5.34 44.83 -1.88
C TYR A 91 -6.40 44.65 -0.78
N ILE A 92 -5.97 44.38 0.45
CA ILE A 92 -6.82 44.30 1.63
C ILE A 92 -6.21 45.12 2.77
N SER A 93 -7.05 45.53 3.73
CA SER A 93 -6.59 46.20 4.95
C SER A 93 -5.97 45.20 5.94
N SER A 94 -5.15 45.70 6.85
CA SER A 94 -4.60 44.91 7.96
C SER A 94 -5.70 44.27 8.81
N GLU A 95 -6.80 44.99 9.05
CA GLU A 95 -7.97 44.46 9.78
C GLU A 95 -8.59 43.24 9.08
N LYS A 96 -8.83 43.32 7.75
CA LYS A 96 -9.33 42.19 6.97
C LYS A 96 -8.35 41.01 6.99
N PHE A 97 -7.06 41.31 6.87
CA PHE A 97 -6.01 40.29 6.95
C PHE A 97 -6.02 39.56 8.30
N ASP A 98 -6.05 40.29 9.41
CA ASP A 98 -6.00 39.70 10.76
C ASP A 98 -7.22 38.82 11.03
N ASN A 99 -8.41 39.25 10.62
CA ASN A 99 -9.65 38.48 10.74
C ASN A 99 -9.58 37.16 9.94
N ILE A 100 -9.20 37.21 8.66
CA ILE A 100 -9.08 36.03 7.81
C ILE A 100 -7.97 35.10 8.34
N ASN A 101 -6.80 35.65 8.64
CA ASN A 101 -5.63 34.88 9.05
C ASN A 101 -5.84 34.19 10.40
N SER A 102 -6.55 34.83 11.34
CA SER A 102 -6.90 34.20 12.63
C SER A 102 -7.82 32.99 12.44
N THR A 103 -8.81 33.10 11.55
CA THR A 103 -9.73 32.00 11.19
C THR A 103 -8.98 30.87 10.48
N VAL A 104 -8.10 31.19 9.53
CA VAL A 104 -7.27 30.19 8.84
C VAL A 104 -6.36 29.44 9.82
N LYS A 105 -5.71 30.14 10.76
CA LYS A 105 -4.91 29.51 11.83
C LYS A 105 -5.75 28.60 12.73
N LEU A 106 -6.98 29.02 13.06
CA LEU A 106 -7.91 28.20 13.83
C LEU A 106 -8.25 26.89 13.10
N ILE A 107 -8.54 26.96 11.81
CA ILE A 107 -8.77 25.78 10.95
C ILE A 107 -7.56 24.85 10.96
N ILE A 108 -6.36 25.37 10.70
CA ILE A 108 -5.11 24.58 10.69
C ILE A 108 -4.91 23.83 12.01
N ASN A 109 -5.12 24.52 13.14
CA ASN A 109 -4.98 23.94 14.47
C ASN A 109 -6.03 22.86 14.75
N LYS A 110 -7.29 23.12 14.43
CA LYS A 110 -8.40 22.17 14.64
C LYS A 110 -8.27 20.94 13.72
N ILE A 111 -7.85 21.11 12.47
CA ILE A 111 -7.53 19.98 11.59
C ILE A 111 -6.39 19.15 12.19
N GLY A 112 -5.31 19.79 12.66
CA GLY A 112 -4.21 19.09 13.31
C GLY A 112 -4.63 18.31 14.55
N ALA A 113 -5.46 18.90 15.41
CA ALA A 113 -6.00 18.25 16.59
C ALA A 113 -6.91 17.05 16.22
N LEU A 114 -7.75 17.19 15.20
CA LEU A 114 -8.59 16.10 14.71
C LEU A 114 -7.76 14.97 14.13
N MET A 115 -6.74 15.27 13.31
CA MET A 115 -5.82 14.26 12.77
C MET A 115 -5.11 13.50 13.90
N LYS A 116 -4.66 14.20 14.96
CA LYS A 116 -4.06 13.57 16.14
C LYS A 116 -5.04 12.60 16.81
N HIS A 117 -6.25 13.08 17.08
CA HIS A 117 -7.31 12.27 17.69
C HIS A 117 -7.65 11.03 16.83
N LEU A 118 -7.77 11.20 15.51
CA LEU A 118 -8.04 10.10 14.59
C LEU A 118 -6.90 9.08 14.54
N ASN A 119 -5.63 9.51 14.63
CA ASN A 119 -4.49 8.58 14.67
C ASN A 119 -4.51 7.70 15.94
N GLU A 120 -4.98 8.24 17.06
CA GLU A 120 -5.11 7.54 18.34
C GLU A 120 -6.39 6.69 18.44
N ALA A 121 -7.40 6.93 17.59
CA ALA A 121 -8.67 6.23 17.63
C ALA A 121 -8.60 4.78 17.12
N GLU A 122 -9.18 3.83 17.87
CA GLU A 122 -9.28 2.42 17.46
C GLU A 122 -10.30 2.18 16.32
N PHE A 123 -11.34 3.01 16.26
CA PHE A 123 -12.41 2.88 15.29
C PHE A 123 -11.93 3.17 13.87
N LYS A 124 -11.94 2.17 12.99
CA LYS A 124 -11.42 2.27 11.61
C LYS A 124 -12.30 3.09 10.66
N GLY A 125 -13.53 3.40 11.04
CA GLY A 125 -14.49 4.14 10.20
C GLY A 125 -15.73 3.31 9.84
N GLN A 126 -16.80 4.02 9.46
CA GLN A 126 -18.13 3.43 9.23
C GLN A 126 -18.15 2.42 8.07
N LYS A 127 -17.29 2.57 7.06
CA LYS A 127 -17.22 1.63 5.93
C LYS A 127 -16.79 0.21 6.34
N PHE A 128 -16.28 0.05 7.56
CA PHE A 128 -15.90 -1.23 8.14
C PHE A 128 -16.96 -1.81 9.10
N LEU A 129 -18.04 -1.08 9.43
CA LEU A 129 -19.08 -1.55 10.36
C LEU A 129 -19.91 -2.71 9.80
N ASN A 130 -20.28 -2.65 8.51
CA ASN A 130 -21.02 -3.72 7.82
C ASN A 130 -20.12 -4.89 7.39
N ARG A 131 -18.82 -4.84 7.71
CA ARG A 131 -18.00 -6.06 7.83
C ARG A 131 -18.23 -6.66 9.21
N THR A 132 -19.50 -6.93 9.54
CA THR A 132 -19.84 -7.55 10.81
C THR A 132 -19.59 -9.05 10.70
N THR A 133 -18.52 -9.47 11.36
CA THR A 133 -18.34 -10.78 12.02
C THR A 133 -18.34 -12.07 11.18
N ILE A 134 -17.13 -12.47 10.76
CA ILE A 134 -16.52 -13.60 11.49
C ILE A 134 -15.75 -12.94 12.63
N LYS A 135 -16.37 -12.88 13.81
CA LYS A 135 -15.63 -12.66 15.07
C LYS A 135 -14.90 -13.98 15.30
N GLN A 136 -13.62 -14.02 14.99
CA GLN A 136 -12.71 -14.63 15.95
C GLN A 136 -12.24 -13.49 16.84
N ASP A 137 -12.36 -13.70 18.15
CA ASP A 137 -11.73 -12.86 19.16
C ASP A 137 -10.26 -12.70 18.78
N ASN A 138 -9.90 -11.54 18.22
CA ASN A 138 -8.53 -11.13 18.20
C ASN A 138 -8.31 -10.36 19.50
N PRO A 139 -7.66 -10.96 20.52
CA PRO A 139 -6.89 -10.15 21.46
C PRO A 139 -6.00 -9.19 20.64
N LYS A 140 -5.52 -8.08 21.26
CA LYS A 140 -4.41 -7.26 20.69
C LYS A 140 -3.52 -8.19 19.85
N PRO A 141 -3.24 -7.94 18.57
CA PRO A 141 -2.46 -8.91 17.82
C PRO A 141 -1.11 -9.06 18.53
N GLN A 142 -0.99 -10.11 19.35
CA GLN A 142 0.13 -11.01 19.22
C GLN A 142 0.01 -11.44 17.78
N THR A 143 0.65 -10.71 16.87
CA THR A 143 0.61 -11.02 15.46
C THR A 143 1.00 -12.50 15.36
N PRO A 144 0.11 -13.43 14.95
CA PRO A 144 0.57 -14.74 14.56
C PRO A 144 1.67 -14.47 13.53
N ASN A 145 2.82 -15.10 13.75
CA ASN A 145 4.09 -14.72 13.14
C ASN A 145 3.90 -14.30 11.68
N SER A 146 3.99 -13.00 11.36
CA SER A 146 3.65 -12.50 10.03
C SER A 146 4.74 -12.80 9.00
N LEU A 147 5.91 -13.23 9.48
CA LEU A 147 7.09 -13.57 8.70
C LEU A 147 7.45 -15.03 9.01
N PHE A 148 7.53 -15.84 7.97
CA PHE A 148 7.86 -17.25 8.10
C PHE A 148 9.25 -17.50 7.53
N ASN A 149 10.06 -18.22 8.31
CA ASN A 149 11.35 -18.72 7.91
C ASN A 149 11.45 -20.19 8.28
N THR A 150 12.07 -21.00 7.42
CA THR A 150 12.23 -22.44 7.63
C THR A 150 13.64 -22.90 7.30
N LYS A 151 14.15 -23.88 8.05
CA LYS A 151 15.40 -24.58 7.74
C LYS A 151 15.21 -25.72 6.72
N LYS A 152 13.96 -25.98 6.30
CA LYS A 152 13.60 -27.03 5.33
C LYS A 152 13.58 -26.54 3.88
N ALA A 153 13.85 -25.26 3.64
CA ALA A 153 14.04 -24.66 2.32
C ALA A 153 15.35 -23.87 2.31
N ALA A 154 15.91 -23.62 1.11
CA ALA A 154 17.15 -22.87 0.98
C ALA A 154 17.09 -21.49 1.64
N THR A 155 18.19 -21.09 2.28
CA THR A 155 18.28 -19.81 2.97
C THR A 155 18.11 -18.64 1.97
N PRO A 156 17.32 -17.61 2.31
CA PRO A 156 17.20 -16.40 1.49
C PRO A 156 18.56 -15.77 1.19
N LEU A 157 18.74 -15.26 -0.03
CA LEU A 157 19.99 -14.61 -0.46
C LEU A 157 20.10 -13.14 -0.03
N GLY A 158 19.06 -12.58 0.59
CA GLY A 158 19.01 -11.20 1.01
C GLY A 158 18.12 -10.99 2.22
N ALA A 159 17.87 -9.72 2.57
CA ALA A 159 17.09 -9.33 3.73
C ALA A 159 15.57 -9.47 3.51
N TYR A 160 15.10 -10.69 3.29
CA TYR A 160 13.69 -11.02 3.09
C TYR A 160 13.34 -12.39 3.71
N PRO A 161 12.09 -12.60 4.18
CA PRO A 161 11.64 -13.88 4.74
C PRO A 161 11.33 -14.90 3.63
N HIS A 162 11.21 -16.19 3.98
CA HIS A 162 10.66 -17.18 3.03
C HIS A 162 9.22 -16.87 2.62
N ALA A 163 8.39 -16.44 3.58
CA ALA A 163 7.03 -16.01 3.29
C ALA A 163 6.54 -14.91 4.24
N ARG A 164 5.54 -14.15 3.80
CA ARG A 164 4.85 -13.12 4.59
C ARG A 164 3.35 -13.29 4.49
N ARG A 165 2.66 -13.27 5.64
CA ARG A 165 1.19 -13.28 5.70
C ARG A 165 0.64 -11.86 5.69
N VAL A 166 -0.41 -11.64 4.89
CA VAL A 166 -1.23 -10.41 4.87
C VAL A 166 -2.70 -10.81 4.80
N GLY A 167 -3.42 -10.69 5.92
CA GLY A 167 -4.79 -11.18 6.02
C GLY A 167 -4.84 -12.71 5.90
N ASN A 168 -5.67 -13.21 4.98
CA ASN A 168 -5.79 -14.63 4.62
C ASN A 168 -4.90 -15.03 3.43
N LEU A 169 -4.00 -14.15 2.99
CA LEU A 169 -3.05 -14.42 1.91
C LEU A 169 -1.64 -14.62 2.47
N LEU A 170 -0.93 -15.54 1.85
CA LEU A 170 0.46 -15.87 2.11
C LEU A 170 1.27 -15.62 0.84
N PHE A 171 2.25 -14.73 0.94
CA PHE A 171 3.13 -14.36 -0.15
C PHE A 171 4.49 -15.03 0.07
N LEU A 172 4.84 -15.99 -0.79
CA LEU A 172 6.18 -16.56 -0.78
C LEU A 172 7.14 -15.62 -1.51
N SER A 173 8.40 -15.63 -1.10
CA SER A 173 9.49 -15.02 -1.86
C SER A 173 9.78 -15.81 -3.14
N GLY A 174 10.71 -15.36 -3.97
CA GLY A 174 11.20 -16.17 -5.09
C GLY A 174 11.84 -17.44 -4.54
N ILE A 175 11.26 -18.60 -4.85
CA ILE A 175 11.75 -19.90 -4.41
C ILE A 175 12.45 -20.56 -5.58
N GLY A 176 13.75 -20.83 -5.43
CA GLY A 176 14.56 -21.54 -6.42
C GLY A 176 14.79 -23.02 -6.07
N SER A 177 15.58 -23.70 -6.89
CA SER A 177 15.92 -25.13 -6.80
C SER A 177 17.12 -25.46 -5.91
N ARG A 178 17.60 -24.52 -5.06
CA ARG A 178 18.69 -24.81 -4.12
C ARG A 178 18.24 -25.74 -2.99
N SER A 179 19.09 -26.69 -2.62
CA SER A 179 18.93 -27.59 -1.49
C SER A 179 19.00 -26.84 -0.17
N ALA A 180 18.08 -27.14 0.75
CA ALA A 180 18.12 -26.59 2.11
C ALA A 180 19.30 -27.09 2.94
N LYS A 181 19.90 -28.23 2.57
CA LYS A 181 20.97 -28.86 3.36
C LYS A 181 22.30 -28.12 3.24
N ASP A 182 22.64 -27.73 2.02
CA ASP A 182 23.98 -27.29 1.63
C ASP A 182 23.99 -26.24 0.49
N ASN A 183 22.81 -25.78 0.05
CA ASN A 183 22.63 -24.90 -1.11
C ASN A 183 23.07 -25.48 -2.46
N SER A 184 23.33 -26.79 -2.56
CA SER A 184 23.57 -27.47 -3.84
C SER A 184 22.34 -27.36 -4.75
N ILE A 185 22.54 -27.43 -6.07
CA ILE A 185 21.47 -27.40 -7.08
C ILE A 185 21.45 -28.79 -7.75
N PRO A 186 20.38 -29.59 -7.59
CA PRO A 186 20.33 -30.94 -8.15
C PRO A 186 20.54 -30.96 -9.67
N GLY A 187 21.46 -31.81 -10.13
CA GLY A 187 21.76 -31.97 -11.55
C GLY A 187 22.63 -30.86 -12.16
N LEU A 188 23.04 -29.86 -11.38
CA LEU A 188 23.94 -28.80 -11.84
C LEU A 188 25.41 -29.25 -11.73
N GLU A 189 26.14 -29.13 -12.83
CA GLU A 189 27.59 -29.29 -12.91
C GLU A 189 28.19 -27.98 -13.43
N LEU A 190 29.20 -27.47 -12.71
CA LEU A 190 29.92 -26.24 -13.05
C LEU A 190 31.38 -26.57 -13.41
N ASP A 191 31.98 -25.78 -14.30
CA ASP A 191 33.42 -25.83 -14.56
C ASP A 191 34.22 -25.09 -13.46
N GLU A 192 35.55 -25.12 -13.56
CA GLU A 192 36.46 -24.43 -12.62
C GLU A 192 36.26 -22.90 -12.60
N ASN A 193 35.67 -22.33 -13.66
CA ASN A 193 35.38 -20.90 -13.79
C ASN A 193 33.95 -20.55 -13.32
N GLY A 194 33.16 -21.53 -12.87
CA GLY A 194 31.77 -21.35 -12.44
C GLY A 194 30.76 -21.28 -13.59
N ASN A 195 31.12 -21.65 -14.82
CA ASN A 195 30.18 -21.74 -15.93
C ASN A 195 29.39 -23.04 -15.86
N ILE A 196 28.14 -22.99 -16.30
CA ILE A 196 27.26 -24.15 -16.36
C ILE A 196 27.74 -25.10 -17.47
N VAL A 197 28.24 -26.27 -17.06
CA VAL A 197 28.58 -27.38 -17.98
C VAL A 197 27.31 -28.16 -18.31
N LYS A 198 26.48 -28.41 -17.30
CA LYS A 198 25.25 -29.18 -17.41
C LYS A 198 24.28 -28.80 -16.29
N TYR A 199 22.99 -28.85 -16.57
CA TYR A 199 21.93 -28.77 -15.56
C TYR A 199 20.82 -29.78 -15.93
N ASP A 200 19.96 -30.10 -14.97
CA ASP A 200 18.81 -30.98 -15.15
C ASP A 200 17.54 -30.27 -14.69
N ILE A 201 16.78 -29.75 -15.66
CA ILE A 201 15.53 -29.03 -15.38
C ILE A 201 14.51 -29.90 -14.62
N ALA A 202 14.48 -31.21 -14.82
CA ALA A 202 13.54 -32.08 -14.11
C ALA A 202 13.91 -32.16 -12.62
N ALA A 203 15.19 -32.39 -12.33
CA ALA A 203 15.70 -32.42 -10.97
C ALA A 203 15.50 -31.07 -10.25
N GLU A 204 15.80 -29.96 -10.93
CA GLU A 204 15.57 -28.62 -10.40
C GLU A 204 14.08 -28.32 -10.18
N THR A 205 13.20 -28.77 -11.09
CA THR A 205 11.75 -28.61 -10.95
C THR A 205 11.24 -29.33 -9.70
N HIS A 206 11.60 -30.58 -9.48
CA HIS A 206 11.22 -31.30 -8.26
C HIS A 206 11.74 -30.62 -6.99
N GLN A 207 12.97 -30.10 -7.04
CA GLN A 207 13.57 -29.42 -5.90
C GLN A 207 12.88 -28.09 -5.57
N VAL A 208 12.54 -27.27 -6.57
CA VAL A 208 11.81 -26.02 -6.34
C VAL A 208 10.39 -26.30 -5.81
N MET A 209 9.69 -27.33 -6.31
CA MET A 209 8.39 -27.73 -5.78
C MET A 209 8.50 -28.19 -4.31
N ALA A 210 9.52 -28.98 -3.97
CA ALA A 210 9.78 -29.41 -2.59
C ALA A 210 10.05 -28.21 -1.66
N ASN A 211 10.81 -27.22 -2.13
CA ASN A 211 11.08 -26.00 -1.38
C ASN A 211 9.80 -25.17 -1.16
N VAL A 212 8.98 -24.98 -2.19
CA VAL A 212 7.68 -24.29 -2.07
C VAL A 212 6.80 -25.00 -1.03
N LYS A 213 6.68 -26.33 -1.11
CA LYS A 213 5.92 -27.13 -0.15
C LYS A 213 6.43 -26.95 1.28
N ALA A 214 7.75 -27.01 1.48
CA ALA A 214 8.36 -26.82 2.79
C ALA A 214 8.07 -25.43 3.40
N VAL A 215 8.03 -24.38 2.56
CA VAL A 215 7.69 -23.02 3.00
C VAL A 215 6.20 -22.90 3.31
N LEU A 216 5.31 -23.47 2.49
CA LEU A 216 3.87 -23.48 2.75
C LEU A 216 3.55 -24.17 4.08
N GLU A 217 4.09 -25.38 4.30
CA GLU A 217 3.88 -26.15 5.53
C GLU A 217 4.43 -25.43 6.77
N ALA A 218 5.64 -24.87 6.67
CA ALA A 218 6.23 -24.09 7.76
C ALA A 218 5.45 -22.79 8.06
N SER A 219 4.66 -22.33 7.10
CA SER A 219 3.79 -21.17 7.26
C SER A 219 2.41 -21.51 7.81
N GLY A 220 2.03 -22.79 7.89
CA GLY A 220 0.66 -23.20 8.24
C GLY A 220 -0.33 -23.14 7.07
N SER A 221 0.19 -23.10 5.84
CA SER A 221 -0.58 -23.27 4.60
C SER A 221 -0.29 -24.65 3.99
N SER A 222 -0.79 -24.92 2.79
CA SER A 222 -0.67 -26.21 2.10
C SER A 222 -0.67 -26.03 0.58
N TRP A 223 -0.30 -27.08 -0.15
CA TRP A 223 -0.16 -27.05 -1.61
C TRP A 223 -1.49 -26.77 -2.34
N ASP A 224 -2.59 -27.32 -1.83
CA ASP A 224 -3.95 -27.14 -2.34
C ASP A 224 -4.48 -25.71 -2.17
N LYS A 225 -3.84 -24.91 -1.31
CA LYS A 225 -4.19 -23.51 -1.06
C LYS A 225 -3.46 -22.52 -1.97
N ILE A 226 -2.64 -22.98 -2.91
CA ILE A 226 -1.99 -22.11 -3.89
C ILE A 226 -3.04 -21.53 -4.84
N VAL A 227 -3.04 -20.20 -4.99
CA VAL A 227 -4.00 -19.47 -5.84
C VAL A 227 -3.35 -18.82 -7.06
N ASP A 228 -2.05 -18.51 -7.00
CA ASP A 228 -1.31 -17.94 -8.12
C ASP A 228 0.15 -18.40 -8.10
N VAL A 229 0.68 -18.72 -9.29
CA VAL A 229 2.08 -19.07 -9.51
C VAL A 229 2.63 -18.31 -10.70
N THR A 230 3.70 -17.56 -10.49
CA THR A 230 4.55 -17.05 -11.57
C THR A 230 5.83 -17.86 -11.64
N VAL A 231 6.15 -18.40 -12.81
CA VAL A 231 7.32 -19.23 -13.07
C VAL A 231 8.29 -18.51 -13.98
N PHE A 232 9.54 -18.49 -13.58
CA PHE A 232 10.66 -17.96 -14.34
C PHE A 232 11.54 -19.12 -14.78
N LEU A 233 11.74 -19.26 -16.09
CA LEU A 233 12.68 -20.21 -16.70
C LEU A 233 13.83 -19.44 -17.36
N THR A 234 15.04 -20.00 -17.36
CA THR A 234 16.18 -19.41 -18.09
C THR A 234 16.29 -19.89 -19.54
N ASN A 235 15.62 -21.00 -19.90
CA ASN A 235 15.58 -21.51 -21.27
C ASN A 235 14.20 -22.11 -21.60
N MET A 236 13.23 -21.26 -21.94
CA MET A 236 11.86 -21.65 -22.27
C MET A 236 11.81 -22.70 -23.39
N LYS A 237 12.65 -22.57 -24.42
CA LYS A 237 12.62 -23.45 -25.59
C LYS A 237 12.91 -24.91 -25.21
N ASN A 238 13.89 -25.14 -24.35
CA ASN A 238 14.32 -26.49 -23.98
C ASN A 238 13.59 -27.02 -22.73
N ASP A 239 13.30 -26.13 -21.77
CA ASP A 239 12.89 -26.54 -20.43
C ASP A 239 11.38 -26.62 -20.26
N PHE A 240 10.62 -25.76 -20.96
CA PHE A 240 9.18 -25.66 -20.78
C PHE A 240 8.42 -26.99 -20.99
N PRO A 241 8.71 -27.82 -22.02
CA PRO A 241 8.01 -29.09 -22.19
C PRO A 241 8.19 -30.04 -21.01
N ILE A 242 9.41 -30.12 -20.44
CA ILE A 242 9.74 -31.00 -19.33
C ILE A 242 9.13 -30.46 -18.04
N TYR A 243 9.36 -29.18 -17.75
CA TYR A 243 8.75 -28.48 -16.61
C TYR A 243 7.22 -28.60 -16.63
N ASN A 244 6.56 -28.37 -17.77
CA ASN A 244 5.10 -28.34 -17.85
C ASN A 244 4.49 -29.72 -17.60
N LYS A 245 5.17 -30.81 -18.00
CA LYS A 245 4.77 -32.18 -17.67
C LYS A 245 4.81 -32.40 -16.16
N ILE A 246 5.92 -32.06 -15.50
CA ILE A 246 6.06 -32.22 -14.05
C ILE A 246 5.06 -31.32 -13.31
N TYR A 247 4.89 -30.07 -13.75
CA TYR A 247 3.93 -29.14 -13.17
C TYR A 247 2.51 -29.72 -13.15
N ALA A 248 2.07 -30.36 -14.25
CA ALA A 248 0.75 -30.97 -14.33
C ALA A 248 0.54 -32.05 -13.25
N GLU A 249 1.58 -32.84 -12.93
CA GLU A 249 1.52 -33.86 -11.88
C GLU A 249 1.28 -33.22 -10.50
N TYR A 250 2.01 -32.16 -10.16
CA TYR A 250 1.87 -31.46 -8.88
C TYR A 250 0.57 -30.66 -8.75
N PHE A 251 0.04 -30.13 -9.85
CA PHE A 251 -1.12 -29.22 -9.84
C PHE A 251 -2.44 -29.90 -10.24
N THR A 252 -2.50 -31.23 -10.29
CA THR A 252 -3.67 -32.02 -10.72
C THR A 252 -5.00 -31.54 -10.12
N ASN A 253 -5.05 -31.22 -8.82
CA ASN A 253 -6.25 -30.79 -8.11
C ASN A 253 -6.18 -29.33 -7.63
N VAL A 254 -5.24 -28.55 -8.15
CA VAL A 254 -4.98 -27.17 -7.71
C VAL A 254 -5.34 -26.21 -8.83
N GLN A 255 -6.38 -25.40 -8.64
CA GLN A 255 -6.84 -24.42 -9.62
C GLN A 255 -6.13 -23.08 -9.46
N ALA A 256 -4.79 -23.10 -9.49
CA ALA A 256 -3.99 -21.88 -9.41
C ALA A 256 -3.97 -21.15 -10.75
N CYS A 257 -4.07 -19.81 -10.72
CA CYS A 257 -3.63 -18.99 -11.84
C CYS A 257 -2.14 -19.24 -12.10
N ARG A 258 -1.73 -19.20 -13.38
CA ARG A 258 -0.34 -19.45 -13.76
C ARG A 258 0.14 -18.48 -14.82
N THR A 259 1.32 -17.90 -14.59
CA THR A 259 2.11 -17.18 -15.59
C THR A 259 3.48 -17.81 -15.72
N THR A 260 3.98 -18.03 -16.93
CA THR A 260 5.33 -18.56 -17.18
C THR A 260 6.06 -17.66 -18.16
N VAL A 261 7.25 -17.21 -17.80
CA VAL A 261 8.07 -16.30 -18.63
C VAL A 261 9.52 -16.77 -18.68
N GLU A 262 10.20 -16.44 -19.77
CA GLU A 262 11.65 -16.61 -19.88
C GLU A 262 12.36 -15.37 -19.32
N VAL A 263 13.44 -15.58 -18.57
CA VAL A 263 14.31 -14.51 -18.07
C VAL A 263 15.76 -14.79 -18.42
N LYS A 264 16.57 -13.74 -18.61
CA LYS A 264 17.99 -13.87 -18.98
C LYS A 264 18.81 -14.61 -17.90
N SER A 265 18.50 -14.40 -16.63
CA SER A 265 19.28 -14.92 -15.51
C SER A 265 18.48 -14.86 -14.21
N LEU A 266 18.80 -15.77 -13.27
CA LEU A 266 18.28 -15.83 -11.90
C LEU A 266 19.41 -15.54 -10.88
N PRO A 267 19.12 -15.31 -9.58
CA PRO A 267 20.12 -14.90 -8.59
C PRO A 267 21.27 -15.89 -8.32
N THR A 268 21.09 -17.14 -8.74
CA THR A 268 22.06 -18.25 -8.69
C THR A 268 22.00 -19.00 -10.03
N PRO A 269 22.92 -19.93 -10.35
CA PRO A 269 22.88 -20.69 -11.61
C PRO A 269 21.73 -21.72 -11.70
N ILE A 270 20.61 -21.46 -11.03
CA ILE A 270 19.38 -22.24 -11.13
C ILE A 270 18.69 -21.97 -12.47
N ALA A 271 18.00 -22.97 -13.00
CA ALA A 271 17.23 -22.86 -14.25
C ALA A 271 15.78 -22.42 -14.03
N ILE A 272 15.26 -22.55 -12.81
CA ILE A 272 13.85 -22.29 -12.48
C ILE A 272 13.67 -21.58 -11.12
N GLU A 273 12.78 -20.59 -11.10
CA GLU A 273 12.31 -19.92 -9.87
C GLU A 273 10.78 -19.78 -9.89
N LEU A 274 10.14 -20.01 -8.75
CA LEU A 274 8.69 -19.86 -8.56
C LEU A 274 8.39 -18.72 -7.58
N LYS A 275 7.44 -17.86 -7.96
CA LYS A 275 6.77 -16.91 -7.08
C LYS A 275 5.35 -17.41 -6.83
N VAL A 276 5.01 -17.60 -5.56
CA VAL A 276 3.75 -18.25 -5.16
C VAL A 276 2.93 -17.37 -4.24
N ILE A 277 1.62 -17.33 -4.47
CA ILE A 277 0.62 -16.79 -3.56
C ILE A 277 -0.32 -17.93 -3.17
N ALA A 278 -0.57 -18.08 -1.87
CA ALA A 278 -1.48 -19.07 -1.32
C ALA A 278 -2.44 -18.45 -0.30
N THR A 279 -3.53 -19.14 0.01
CA THR A 279 -4.37 -18.80 1.16
C THR A 279 -3.83 -19.42 2.44
N ILE A 280 -4.11 -18.79 3.58
CA ILE A 280 -3.75 -19.26 4.91
C ILE A 280 -4.85 -18.86 5.90
N ASP A 281 -5.17 -19.76 6.82
CA ASP A 281 -6.24 -19.58 7.82
C ASP A 281 -5.74 -18.77 9.02
#